data_AF-A0A6C0RAW9-F1
#
_entry.id   AF-A0A6C0RAW9-F1
#
_cell.length_a   1.000
_cell.length_b   1.000
_cell.length_c   1.000
_cell.angle_alpha   90.00
_cell.angle_beta   90.00
_cell.angle_gamma   90.00
#
_symmetry.space_group_name_H-M   'P 1'
#
loop_
_entity.id
_entity.type
_entity.pdbx_description
1 polymer ?
#
loop_
_entity_poly.entity_id
_entity_poly.type
_entity_poly.pdbx_seq_one_letter_code
_entity_poly.pdbx_strand_id
1 'polypeptide(L)' 'MTKIDDDLTYLEDVHLAQGLNYLSAYNLETGLLINFGSTSLQAKRLFKKTLIQLILKSCIS' A
#
# COMPACT_ATOMS: atom_id res chain seq x y z
N MET A 1 0.03 -27.25 10.97
CA MET A 1 -0.52 -27.15 9.61
C MET A 1 -2.03 -27.07 9.78
N THR A 2 -2.55 -25.92 10.20
CA THR A 2 -3.25 -25.00 9.30
C THR A 2 -3.01 -23.56 9.75
N LYS A 3 -2.13 -22.84 9.05
CA LYS A 3 -2.23 -21.38 8.96
C LYS A 3 -3.07 -21.09 7.72
N ILE A 4 -4.35 -21.42 7.82
CA ILE A 4 -5.38 -20.87 6.97
C ILE A 4 -6.07 -19.93 7.95
N ASP A 5 -6.06 -18.61 7.72
CA ASP A 5 -7.15 -17.68 8.13
C ASP A 5 -6.83 -16.16 8.14
N ASP A 6 -5.60 -15.67 7.87
CA ASP A 6 -5.37 -14.19 7.98
C ASP A 6 -4.83 -13.46 6.72
N ASP A 7 -4.64 -14.13 5.59
CA ASP A 7 -4.00 -13.53 4.38
C ASP A 7 -4.96 -12.67 3.52
N LEU A 8 -6.22 -12.49 3.92
CA LEU A 8 -7.27 -11.84 3.11
C LEU A 8 -7.90 -10.61 3.75
N THR A 9 -7.55 -10.29 4.99
CA THR A 9 -8.33 -9.34 5.82
C THR A 9 -7.54 -8.11 6.25
N TYR A 10 -6.20 -8.11 6.21
CA TYR A 10 -5.39 -6.95 6.58
C TYR A 10 -4.65 -6.34 5.38
N LEU A 11 -4.57 -5.01 5.34
CA LEU A 11 -3.79 -4.27 4.33
C LEU A 11 -2.29 -4.47 4.62
N GLU A 12 -1.75 -5.62 4.25
CA GLU A 12 -0.33 -5.93 4.46
C GLU A 12 0.59 -4.98 3.69
N ASP A 13 1.83 -4.86 4.17
CA ASP A 13 2.86 -4.02 3.55
C ASP A 13 3.11 -4.39 2.07
N VAL A 14 2.87 -5.64 1.69
CA VAL A 14 2.98 -6.12 0.31
C VAL A 14 1.94 -5.47 -0.62
N HIS A 15 0.67 -5.34 -0.19
CA HIS A 15 -0.39 -4.71 -0.98
C HIS A 15 -0.17 -3.20 -1.12
N LEU A 16 0.37 -2.57 -0.07
CA LEU A 16 0.79 -1.17 -0.13
C LEU A 16 1.91 -0.97 -1.16
N ALA A 17 2.92 -1.83 -1.14
CA ALA A 17 4.03 -1.77 -2.09
C ALA A 17 3.56 -1.98 -3.54
N GLN A 18 2.65 -2.93 -3.77
CA GLN A 18 2.02 -3.16 -5.08
C GLN A 18 1.28 -1.91 -5.57
N GLY A 19 0.41 -1.32 -4.74
CA GLY A 19 -0.33 -0.10 -5.11
C GLY A 19 0.59 1.08 -5.47
N LEU A 20 1.68 1.27 -4.73
CA LEU A 20 2.68 2.30 -5.03
C LEU A 20 3.45 2.03 -6.34
N ASN A 21 3.75 0.77 -6.64
CA ASN A 21 4.38 0.38 -7.89
C ASN A 21 3.46 0.63 -9.08
N TYR A 22 2.15 0.36 -8.94
CA TYR A 22 1.16 0.69 -9.97
C TYR A 22 1.08 2.20 -10.23
N LEU A 23 1.04 3.04 -9.19
CA LEU A 23 1.10 4.49 -9.37
C LEU A 23 2.36 4.94 -10.12
N SER A 24 3.49 4.29 -9.84
CA SER A 24 4.76 4.62 -10.48
C SER A 24 4.82 4.17 -11.95
N ALA A 25 4.36 2.95 -12.25
CA ALA A 25 4.33 2.38 -13.60
C ALA A 25 3.41 3.14 -14.55
N TYR A 26 2.26 3.60 -14.05
CA TYR A 26 1.28 4.37 -14.83
C TYR A 26 1.45 5.89 -14.68
N ASN A 27 2.51 6.36 -14.00
CA ASN A 27 2.80 7.77 -13.75
C ASN A 27 1.60 8.54 -13.13
N LEU A 28 0.84 7.89 -12.27
CA LEU A 28 -0.29 8.48 -11.55
C LEU A 28 0.20 9.11 -10.25
N GLU A 29 -0.33 10.29 -9.91
CA GLU A 29 0.11 11.03 -8.72
C GLU A 29 -0.48 10.46 -7.42
N THR A 30 -1.72 10.00 -7.46
CA THR A 30 -2.42 9.44 -6.29
C THR A 30 -3.29 8.25 -6.68
N GLY A 31 -3.61 7.41 -5.71
CA GLY A 31 -4.51 6.27 -5.87
C GLY A 31 -5.31 5.99 -4.60
N LEU A 32 -6.30 5.11 -4.71
CA LEU A 32 -7.11 4.65 -3.59
C LEU A 32 -7.00 3.13 -3.49
N LEU A 33 -6.45 2.64 -2.38
CA LEU A 33 -6.39 1.22 -2.07
C LEU A 33 -7.58 0.88 -1.16
N ILE A 34 -8.46 0.00 -1.61
CA ILE A 34 -9.67 -0.39 -0.86
C ILE A 34 -9.57 -1.87 -0.52
N ASN A 35 -9.83 -2.21 0.74
CA ASN A 35 -10.00 -3.58 1.19
C ASN A 35 -11.49 -3.93 1.21
N PHE A 36 -11.89 -4.87 0.35
CA PHE A 36 -13.24 -5.43 0.34
C PHE A 36 -13.33 -6.78 1.08
N GLY A 37 -12.18 -7.35 1.49
CA GLY A 37 -12.10 -8.62 2.20
C GLY A 37 -12.21 -8.51 3.71
N SER A 38 -12.08 -7.31 4.28
CA SER A 38 -12.22 -7.05 5.72
C SER A 38 -13.67 -6.94 6.18
N THR A 39 -13.92 -7.23 7.46
CA THR A 39 -15.25 -7.14 8.10
C THR A 39 -15.90 -5.75 7.97
N SER A 40 -15.09 -4.70 7.82
CA SER A 40 -15.52 -3.35 7.53
C SER A 40 -14.77 -2.80 6.33
N LEU A 41 -15.34 -1.81 5.64
CA LEU A 41 -14.66 -1.14 4.52
C LEU A 41 -13.40 -0.44 5.04
N GLN A 42 -12.23 -0.86 4.55
CA GLN A 42 -10.98 -0.16 4.79
C GLN A 42 -10.52 0.51 3.50
N ALA A 43 -10.07 1.75 3.59
CA ALA A 43 -9.52 2.46 2.44
C ALA A 43 -8.28 3.26 2.85
N LYS A 44 -7.29 3.31 1.96
CA LYS A 44 -6.05 4.06 2.15
C LYS A 44 -5.73 4.84 0.89
N ARG A 45 -5.60 6.16 1.04
CA ARG A 45 -5.12 7.02 -0.05
C ARG A 45 -3.62 6.81 -0.22
N LEU A 46 -3.21 6.51 -1.44
CA LEU A 46 -1.82 6.34 -1.84
C LEU A 46 -1.35 7.61 -2.55
N PHE A 47 -0.11 7.98 -2.27
CA PHE A 47 0.60 9.04 -2.97
C PHE A 47 1.82 8.43 -3.63
N LYS A 48 2.05 8.76 -4.90
CA LYS A 48 3.24 8.32 -5.62
C LYS A 48 4.46 8.74 -4.81
N LYS A 49 5.31 7.77 -4.47
CA LYS A 49 6.59 8.06 -3.83
C LYS A 49 7.47 8.76 -4.84
N THR A 50 7.78 10.03 -4.58
CA THR A 50 8.83 10.73 -5.30
C THR A 50 10.19 10.36 -4.69
N LEU A 51 11.25 10.40 -5.49
CA LEU A 51 12.62 10.15 -5.03
C LEU A 51 12.97 10.98 -3.77
N ILE A 52 12.42 12.20 -3.71
CA ILE A 52 12.55 13.13 -2.57
C ILE A 52 11.95 12.54 -1.28
N GLN A 53 10.80 11.86 -1.32
CA GLN A 53 10.20 11.24 -0.14
C GLN A 53 10.99 10.03 0.38
N LEU A 54 11.70 9.31 -0.50
CA LEU A 54 12.59 8.23 -0.09
C LEU A 54 13.82 8.79 0.66
N ILE A 55 14.42 9.85 0.11
CA ILE A 55 15.59 10.52 0.72
C ILE A 55 15.24 11.11 2.09
N LEU A 56 14.07 11.75 2.23
CA LEU A 56 13.65 12.30 3.53
C LEU A 56 13.43 11.22 4.60
N LYS A 57 12.98 10.02 4.23
CA LYS A 57 12.83 8.90 5.17
C LYS A 57 14.17 8.34 5.66
N SER A 58 15.21 8.31 4.82
CA SER A 58 16.54 7.85 5.21
C SER A 58 17.30 8.85 6.07
N CYS A 59 17.00 10.15 5.96
CA CYS A 59 17.67 11.19 6.73
C CYS A 59 17.10 11.42 8.15
N ILE A 60 15.98 10.78 8.51
CA ILE A 60 15.31 10.94 9.81
C ILE A 60 15.38 9.63 10.64
N SER A 61 16.22 8.66 10.25
CA SER A 61 16.52 7.46 11.05
C SER A 61 17.84 7.58 11.78
#